data_AF-A0A0G0GKS8-F1
#
_entry.id   AF-A0A0G0GKS8-F1
#
_cell.length_a   1.000
_cell.length_b   1.000
_cell.length_c   1.000
_cell.angle_alpha   90.00
_cell.angle_beta   90.00
_cell.angle_gamma   90.00
#
_symmetry.space_group_name_H-M   'P 1'
#
loop_
_entity.id
_entity.type
_entity.pdbx_description
1 polymer ?
#
loop_
_entity_poly.entity_id
_entity_poly.type
_entity_poly.pdbx_seq_one_letter_code
_entity_poly.pdbx_strand_id
1 'polypeptide(L)'
;MAPNALQALKFFGIEPRNKWQKYNFNHSIKRLKKHGLIIFEKTSRGIFARLTPKGEDRLRKFKLLGYKLKKPKKWDKKWRVLIFDIKEERKGTRDKIRFTLKRIGFLRLQDSVWVYPYDCEDLVILMKADLKIGKDLLYLIVDTIEGDNKIKKYFKLTT
;
A
#
# COMPACT_ATOMS: atom_id res chain seq x y z
N MET A 1 -8.75 2.15 22.63
CA MET A 1 -8.19 1.35 21.51
C MET A 1 -7.63 0.06 22.09
N ALA A 2 -7.95 -1.10 21.51
CA ALA A 2 -7.42 -2.38 22.02
C ALA A 2 -5.87 -2.43 21.87
N PRO A 3 -5.12 -3.01 22.83
CA PRO A 3 -3.65 -3.01 22.85
C PRO A 3 -3.01 -3.52 21.55
N ASN A 4 -3.63 -4.53 20.94
CA ASN A 4 -3.15 -5.17 19.71
C ASN A 4 -3.23 -4.25 18.48
N ALA A 5 -4.14 -3.27 18.47
CA ALA A 5 -4.29 -2.33 17.36
C ALA A 5 -3.12 -1.33 17.29
N LEU A 6 -2.58 -0.90 18.44
CA LEU A 6 -1.50 0.07 18.48
C LEU A 6 -0.17 -0.53 18.00
N GLN A 7 0.11 -1.78 18.37
CA GLN A 7 1.30 -2.50 17.94
C GLN A 7 1.21 -2.93 16.46
N ALA A 8 0.02 -3.28 15.97
CA ALA A 8 -0.24 -3.49 14.55
C ALA A 8 0.11 -2.25 13.69
N LEU A 9 -0.20 -1.05 14.18
CA LEU A 9 0.16 0.19 13.49
C LEU A 9 1.66 0.41 13.43
N LYS A 10 2.38 0.13 14.52
CA LYS A 10 3.84 0.17 14.53
C LYS A 10 4.46 -0.78 13.49
N PHE A 11 3.87 -1.97 13.27
CA PHE A 11 4.33 -2.88 12.21
C PHE A 11 4.25 -2.25 10.82
N PHE A 12 3.18 -1.51 10.53
CA PHE A 12 3.01 -0.82 9.26
C PHE A 12 3.78 0.52 9.15
N GLY A 13 4.61 0.85 10.14
CA GLY A 13 5.38 2.10 10.18
C GLY A 13 4.56 3.31 10.64
N ILE A 14 3.41 3.10 11.27
CA ILE A 14 2.55 4.17 11.78
C ILE A 14 2.78 4.36 13.27
N GLU A 15 3.27 5.53 13.64
CA GLU A 15 3.36 5.95 15.03
C GLU A 15 2.18 6.85 15.40
N PRO A 16 1.53 6.61 16.56
CA PRO A 16 0.29 7.27 16.95
C PRO A 16 0.42 8.78 17.28
N ARG A 17 1.63 9.36 17.20
CA ARG A 17 1.93 10.76 17.54
C ARG A 17 1.50 11.76 16.45
N ASN A 18 1.46 11.36 15.17
CA ASN A 18 1.04 12.24 14.07
C ASN A 18 -0.47 12.12 13.76
N LYS A 19 -1.24 13.17 14.04
CA LYS A 19 -2.70 13.26 13.79
C LYS A 19 -3.09 12.94 12.33
N TRP A 20 -2.28 13.36 11.36
CA TRP A 20 -2.56 13.19 9.92
C TRP A 20 -2.34 11.77 9.38
N GLN A 21 -1.40 11.00 9.96
CA GLN A 21 -1.19 9.57 9.60
C GLN A 21 -2.29 8.65 10.16
N LYS A 22 -3.17 9.20 11.01
CA LYS A 22 -4.09 8.45 11.87
C LYS A 22 -5.45 8.16 11.24
N TYR A 23 -5.86 8.85 10.18
CA TYR A 23 -7.24 8.72 9.69
C TYR A 23 -7.37 7.60 8.64
N ASN A 24 -6.82 7.76 7.43
CA ASN A 24 -7.15 6.85 6.32
C ASN A 24 -6.60 5.43 6.49
N PHE A 25 -5.31 5.28 6.80
CA PHE A 25 -4.68 3.96 6.91
C PHE A 25 -5.26 3.10 8.05
N ASN A 26 -5.70 3.75 9.14
CA ASN A 26 -6.42 3.09 10.23
C ASN A 26 -7.78 2.56 9.78
N HIS A 27 -8.50 3.30 8.94
CA HIS A 27 -9.77 2.84 8.38
C HIS A 27 -9.56 1.64 7.48
N SER A 28 -8.54 1.66 6.62
CA SER A 28 -8.21 0.53 5.73
C SER A 28 -7.82 -0.72 6.52
N ILE A 29 -6.95 -0.62 7.54
CA ILE A 29 -6.65 -1.76 8.43
C ILE A 29 -7.90 -2.30 9.12
N LYS A 30 -8.70 -1.42 9.74
CA LYS A 30 -9.92 -1.82 10.44
C LYS A 30 -10.90 -2.52 9.50
N ARG A 31 -11.06 -2.00 8.28
CA ARG A 31 -11.94 -2.55 7.25
C ARG A 31 -11.43 -3.91 6.76
N LEU A 32 -10.14 -4.03 6.42
CA LEU A 32 -9.54 -5.31 6.03
C LEU A 32 -9.68 -6.37 7.13
N LYS A 33 -9.45 -5.99 8.40
CA LYS A 33 -9.67 -6.88 9.55
C LYS A 33 -11.14 -7.26 9.70
N LYS A 34 -12.07 -6.29 9.63
CA LYS A 34 -13.52 -6.52 9.72
C LYS A 34 -14.03 -7.47 8.62
N HIS A 35 -13.47 -7.37 7.42
CA HIS A 35 -13.81 -8.28 6.30
C HIS A 35 -13.08 -9.63 6.35
N GLY A 36 -12.23 -9.86 7.35
CA GLY A 36 -11.48 -11.09 7.52
C GLY A 36 -10.41 -11.31 6.46
N LEU A 37 -9.83 -10.24 5.91
CA LEU A 37 -8.76 -10.31 4.90
C LEU A 37 -7.37 -10.37 5.53
N ILE A 38 -7.22 -9.76 6.70
CA ILE A 38 -5.99 -9.80 7.49
C ILE A 38 -6.31 -10.20 8.93
N ILE A 39 -5.38 -10.88 9.55
CA ILE A 39 -5.34 -11.11 10.98
C ILE A 39 -4.02 -10.59 11.54
N PHE A 40 -3.99 -10.40 12.86
CA PHE A 40 -2.80 -10.00 13.58
C PHE A 40 -2.38 -11.13 14.52
N GLU A 41 -1.16 -11.59 14.36
CA GLU A 41 -0.58 -12.65 15.17
C GLU A 41 0.50 -12.05 16.08
N LYS A 42 0.44 -12.39 17.37
CA LYS A 42 1.47 -12.02 18.33
C LYS A 42 2.56 -13.08 18.30
N THR A 43 3.80 -12.64 18.14
CA THR A 43 4.99 -13.49 18.18
C THR A 43 5.96 -12.94 19.22
N SER A 44 7.03 -13.68 19.54
CA SER A 44 8.13 -13.19 20.38
C SER A 44 8.81 -11.94 19.83
N ARG A 45 8.71 -11.70 18.52
CA ARG A 45 9.28 -10.55 17.81
C ARG A 45 8.31 -9.38 17.63
N GLY A 46 7.10 -9.48 18.21
CA GLY A 46 6.05 -8.48 18.10
C GLY A 46 4.81 -8.96 17.35
N ILE A 47 3.91 -8.03 17.04
CA ILE A 47 2.66 -8.31 16.30
C ILE A 47 2.89 -8.15 14.80
N PHE A 48 2.49 -9.18 14.04
CA PHE A 48 2.60 -9.22 12.59
C PHE A 48 1.23 -9.32 11.95
N ALA A 49 1.01 -8.60 10.85
CA ALA A 49 -0.15 -8.81 10.00
C ALA A 49 0.09 -10.02 9.11
N ARG A 50 -0.91 -10.90 9.00
CA ARG A 50 -0.91 -12.04 8.07
C ARG A 50 -2.18 -12.02 7.24
N LEU A 51 -2.07 -12.45 5.97
CA LEU A 51 -3.22 -12.68 5.12
C LEU A 51 -3.99 -13.92 5.62
N THR A 52 -5.32 -13.84 5.59
CA THR A 52 -6.16 -15.03 5.64
C THR A 52 -6.24 -15.65 4.23
N PRO A 53 -6.76 -16.88 4.06
CA PRO A 53 -7.03 -17.43 2.73
C PRO A 53 -7.88 -16.49 1.86
N LYS A 54 -8.85 -15.81 2.47
CA LYS A 54 -9.68 -14.78 1.81
C LYS A 54 -8.85 -13.54 1.42
N GLY A 55 -7.91 -13.13 2.25
CA GLY A 55 -6.96 -12.05 1.97
C GLY A 55 -6.02 -12.38 0.82
N GLU A 56 -5.49 -13.60 0.79
CA GLU A 56 -4.68 -14.09 -0.32
C GLU A 56 -5.46 -14.08 -1.63
N ASP A 57 -6.69 -14.61 -1.63
CA ASP A 57 -7.55 -14.62 -2.82
C ASP A 57 -7.84 -13.18 -3.30
N ARG A 58 -8.10 -12.26 -2.36
CA ARG A 58 -8.26 -10.83 -2.67
C ARG A 58 -6.99 -10.23 -3.29
N LEU A 59 -5.82 -10.57 -2.77
CA LEU A 59 -4.55 -10.10 -3.30
C LEU A 59 -4.24 -10.70 -4.68
N ARG A 60 -4.56 -11.98 -4.89
CA ARG A 60 -4.44 -12.65 -6.19
C ARG A 60 -5.29 -11.94 -7.23
N LYS A 61 -6.51 -11.49 -6.89
CA LYS A 61 -7.36 -10.68 -7.77
C LYS A 61 -6.68 -9.38 -8.21
N PHE A 62 -5.99 -8.66 -7.31
CA PHE A 62 -5.18 -7.49 -7.70
C PHE A 62 -4.04 -7.86 -8.66
N LYS A 63 -3.50 -9.07 -8.49
CA LYS A 63 -2.50 -9.70 -9.36
C LYS A 63 -3.13 -10.47 -10.52
N LEU A 64 -4.36 -10.20 -10.97
CA LEU A 64 -4.91 -10.78 -12.22
C LEU A 64 -4.74 -9.80 -13.40
N LEU A 65 -4.48 -10.33 -14.60
CA LEU A 65 -4.32 -9.49 -15.79
C LEU A 65 -5.64 -8.78 -16.05
N GLY A 66 -5.57 -7.46 -16.28
CA GLY A 66 -6.76 -6.64 -16.49
C GLY A 66 -7.51 -6.21 -15.23
N TYR A 67 -7.10 -6.64 -14.02
CA TYR A 67 -7.69 -6.10 -12.80
C TYR A 67 -7.36 -4.61 -12.67
N LYS A 68 -8.40 -3.78 -12.71
CA LYS A 68 -8.28 -2.34 -12.47
C LYS A 68 -8.76 -2.06 -11.05
N LEU A 69 -7.92 -1.40 -10.24
CA LEU A 69 -8.40 -0.79 -9.01
C LEU A 69 -9.61 0.09 -9.33
N LYS A 70 -10.57 0.15 -8.41
CA LYS A 70 -11.77 0.96 -8.58
C LYS A 70 -11.34 2.41 -8.74
N LYS A 71 -11.48 2.95 -9.96
CA LYS A 71 -11.14 4.33 -10.27
C LYS A 71 -12.36 5.21 -9.96
N PRO A 72 -12.22 6.26 -9.14
CA PRO A 72 -13.29 7.24 -8.99
C PRO A 72 -13.54 7.95 -10.33
N LYS A 73 -14.74 8.50 -10.51
CA LYS A 73 -15.09 9.29 -11.72
C LYS A 73 -14.23 10.55 -11.85
N LYS A 74 -13.83 11.13 -10.71
CA LYS A 74 -12.97 12.33 -10.65
C LYS A 74 -11.74 12.01 -9.81
N TRP A 75 -10.59 12.47 -10.29
CA TRP A 75 -9.37 12.47 -9.50
C TRP A 75 -9.49 13.50 -8.36
N ASP A 76 -9.05 13.13 -7.17
CA ASP A 76 -9.09 14.00 -5.98
C ASP A 76 -7.89 14.95 -5.89
N LYS A 77 -7.11 15.05 -6.97
CA LYS A 77 -5.92 15.89 -7.10
C LYS A 77 -4.79 15.52 -6.14
N LYS A 78 -4.77 14.28 -5.62
CA LYS A 78 -3.69 13.77 -4.79
C LYS A 78 -2.96 12.60 -5.44
N TRP A 79 -1.65 12.58 -5.30
CA TRP A 79 -0.80 11.48 -5.73
C TRP A 79 -0.57 10.50 -4.59
N ARG A 80 -0.58 9.22 -4.94
CA ARG A 80 -0.23 8.09 -4.07
C ARG A 80 1.16 7.63 -4.46
N VAL A 81 2.14 7.93 -3.61
CA VAL A 81 3.53 7.56 -3.87
C VAL A 81 3.91 6.40 -2.96
N LEU A 82 4.46 5.36 -3.58
CA LEU A 82 5.07 4.23 -2.91
C LEU A 82 6.58 4.34 -3.02
N ILE A 83 7.24 4.30 -1.86
CA ILE A 83 8.70 4.25 -1.77
C ILE A 83 9.06 3.02 -0.98
N PHE A 84 10.07 2.26 -1.40
CA PHE A 84 10.55 1.14 -0.62
C PHE A 84 12.08 1.08 -0.55
N ASP A 85 12.58 0.69 0.62
CA ASP A 85 13.99 0.40 0.83
C ASP A 85 14.10 -1.02 1.38
N ILE A 86 14.52 -1.93 0.50
CA ILE A 86 14.56 -3.37 0.77
C ILE A 86 15.98 -3.81 0.50
N LYS A 87 16.63 -4.36 1.54
CA LYS A 87 18.02 -4.80 1.50
C LYS A 87 18.33 -5.75 0.34
N GLU A 88 19.55 -5.69 -0.19
CA GLU A 88 19.92 -6.33 -1.46
C GLU A 88 19.64 -7.84 -1.46
N GLU A 89 19.85 -8.52 -0.33
CA GLU A 89 19.64 -9.96 -0.13
C GLU A 89 18.18 -10.38 -0.38
N ARG A 90 17.24 -9.42 -0.31
CA ARG A 90 15.82 -9.62 -0.60
C ARG A 90 15.42 -9.20 -2.01
N LYS A 91 16.32 -9.32 -3.01
CA LYS A 91 16.07 -8.98 -4.42
C LYS A 91 14.74 -9.50 -4.98
N GLY A 92 14.42 -10.77 -4.71
CA GLY A 92 13.14 -11.36 -5.14
C GLY A 92 11.91 -10.65 -4.55
N THR A 93 12.03 -9.99 -3.39
CA THR A 93 10.96 -9.14 -2.83
C THR A 93 10.80 -7.84 -3.61
N ARG A 94 11.91 -7.16 -3.96
CA ARG A 94 11.88 -5.95 -4.81
C ARG A 94 11.21 -6.24 -6.15
N ASP A 95 11.59 -7.34 -6.79
CA ASP A 95 11.08 -7.70 -8.12
C ASP A 95 9.57 -8.02 -8.06
N LYS A 96 9.13 -8.73 -7.02
CA LYS A 96 7.69 -8.98 -6.77
C LYS A 96 6.89 -7.69 -6.59
N ILE A 97 7.42 -6.69 -5.87
CA ILE A 97 6.77 -5.38 -5.70
C ILE A 97 6.66 -4.69 -7.05
N ARG A 98 7.78 -4.51 -7.75
CA ARG A 98 7.83 -3.82 -9.06
C ARG A 98 6.88 -4.47 -10.07
N PHE A 99 6.87 -5.80 -10.14
CA PHE A 99 5.96 -6.55 -11.00
C PHE A 99 4.49 -6.30 -10.63
N THR A 100 4.16 -6.36 -9.34
CA THR A 100 2.79 -6.11 -8.85
C THR A 100 2.33 -4.69 -9.18
N LEU A 101 3.16 -3.68 -8.88
CA LEU A 101 2.86 -2.26 -9.13
C LEU A 101 2.67 -1.97 -10.62
N LYS A 102 3.57 -2.49 -11.47
CA LYS A 102 3.46 -2.36 -12.93
C LYS A 102 2.14 -2.93 -13.45
N ARG A 103 1.74 -4.11 -12.96
CA ARG A 103 0.50 -4.77 -13.40
C ARG A 103 -0.77 -4.04 -13.00
N ILE A 104 -0.75 -3.36 -11.86
CA ILE A 104 -1.87 -2.57 -11.37
C ILE A 104 -1.95 -1.20 -12.08
N GLY A 105 -0.86 -0.81 -12.74
CA GLY A 105 -0.76 0.41 -13.54
C GLY A 105 -0.15 1.58 -12.79
N PHE A 106 0.67 1.34 -11.77
CA PHE A 106 1.52 2.39 -11.21
C PHE A 106 2.58 2.80 -12.24
N LEU A 107 2.94 4.08 -12.22
CA LEU A 107 4.05 4.60 -13.00
C LEU A 107 5.33 4.54 -12.16
N ARG A 108 6.40 3.97 -12.73
CA ARG A 108 7.74 3.98 -12.10
C ARG A 108 8.39 5.35 -12.31
N LEU A 109 8.68 6.07 -11.22
CA LEU A 109 9.44 7.33 -11.25
C LEU A 109 10.94 7.07 -11.08
N GLN A 110 11.29 6.17 -10.17
CA GLN A 110 12.64 5.66 -9.93
C GLN A 110 12.55 4.16 -9.58
N ASP A 111 13.69 3.47 -9.43
CA ASP A 111 13.70 2.03 -9.18
C ASP A 111 12.96 1.58 -7.91
N SER A 112 12.88 2.47 -6.94
CA SER A 112 12.16 2.28 -5.68
C SER A 112 11.03 3.27 -5.45
N VAL A 113 10.68 4.11 -6.44
CA VAL A 113 9.65 5.16 -6.31
C VAL A 113 8.59 4.99 -7.39
N TRP A 114 7.34 4.80 -6.96
CA TRP A 114 6.20 4.51 -7.82
C TRP A 114 5.03 5.43 -7.50
N VAL A 115 4.30 5.88 -8.51
CA VAL A 115 3.19 6.82 -8.34
C VAL A 115 1.89 6.29 -8.94
N TYR A 116 0.78 6.63 -8.30
CA TYR A 116 -0.58 6.34 -8.74
C TYR A 116 -1.55 7.47 -8.36
N PRO A 117 -2.58 7.79 -9.16
CA PRO A 117 -3.48 8.90 -8.85
C PRO A 117 -4.66 8.51 -7.95
N TYR A 118 -4.94 7.22 -7.73
CA TYR A 118 -6.16 6.78 -7.02
C TYR A 118 -5.85 6.08 -5.71
N ASP A 119 -6.83 6.01 -4.81
CA ASP A 119 -6.69 5.30 -3.55
C ASP A 119 -6.38 3.81 -3.76
N CYS A 120 -5.36 3.34 -3.03
CA CYS A 120 -4.85 1.98 -3.11
C CYS A 120 -4.38 1.45 -1.75
N GLU A 121 -4.81 2.04 -0.64
CA GLU A 121 -4.38 1.65 0.71
C GLU A 121 -4.59 0.16 1.02
N ASP A 122 -5.71 -0.41 0.59
CA ASP A 122 -6.00 -1.83 0.78
C ASP A 122 -4.96 -2.73 0.15
N LEU A 123 -4.64 -2.45 -1.12
CA LEU A 123 -3.63 -3.17 -1.86
C LEU A 123 -2.30 -3.09 -1.12
N VAL A 124 -1.92 -1.88 -0.67
CA VAL A 124 -0.66 -1.64 0.02
C VAL A 124 -0.60 -2.43 1.33
N ILE A 125 -1.66 -2.44 2.14
CA ILE A 125 -1.71 -3.21 3.39
C ILE A 125 -1.61 -4.72 3.12
N LEU A 126 -2.33 -5.21 2.11
CA LEU A 126 -2.27 -6.62 1.72
C LEU A 126 -0.87 -7.00 1.21
N MET A 127 -0.21 -6.15 0.41
CA MET A 127 1.17 -6.36 -0.03
C MET A 127 2.15 -6.34 1.14
N LYS A 128 2.00 -5.41 2.09
CA LYS A 128 2.84 -5.34 3.29
C LYS A 128 2.73 -6.61 4.14
N ALA A 129 1.53 -7.17 4.26
CA ALA A 129 1.29 -8.42 4.96
C ALA A 129 1.86 -9.63 4.21
N ASP A 130 1.61 -9.73 2.89
CA ASP A 130 2.09 -10.81 2.00
C ASP A 130 3.62 -10.92 2.01
N LEU A 131 4.29 -9.78 1.83
CA LEU A 131 5.74 -9.72 1.63
C LEU A 131 6.51 -9.49 2.93
N LYS A 132 5.83 -9.26 4.06
CA LYS A 132 6.44 -8.95 5.37
C LYS A 132 7.43 -7.78 5.27
N ILE A 133 6.97 -6.66 4.69
CA ILE A 133 7.76 -5.44 4.40
C ILE A 133 7.19 -4.20 5.09
N GLY A 134 6.62 -4.36 6.29
CA GLY A 134 5.77 -3.38 6.95
C GLY A 134 6.31 -1.94 6.94
N LYS A 135 7.54 -1.73 7.41
CA LYS A 135 8.22 -0.42 7.45
C LYS A 135 9.05 -0.12 6.20
N ASP A 136 9.51 -1.17 5.53
CA ASP A 136 10.38 -1.11 4.34
C ASP A 136 9.65 -0.58 3.10
N LEU A 137 8.31 -0.41 3.18
CA LEU A 137 7.49 0.20 2.14
C LEU A 137 6.65 1.32 2.73
N LEU A 138 6.82 2.55 2.24
CA LEU A 138 6.10 3.74 2.66
C LEU A 138 5.00 4.06 1.64
N TYR A 139 3.88 4.56 2.16
CA TYR A 139 2.76 5.06 1.36
C TYR A 139 2.52 6.52 1.72
N LEU A 140 2.70 7.38 0.73
CA LEU A 140 2.58 8.82 0.86
C LEU A 140 1.39 9.29 0.04
N ILE A 141 0.62 10.20 0.63
CA ILE A 141 -0.37 10.97 -0.10
C ILE A 141 0.20 12.38 -0.20
N VAL A 142 0.46 12.83 -1.42
CA VAL A 142 1.06 14.15 -1.68
C VAL A 142 0.18 14.94 -2.64
N ASP A 143 0.13 16.25 -2.44
CA ASP A 143 -0.69 17.15 -3.28
C ASP A 143 0.02 17.49 -4.60
N THR A 144 1.35 17.57 -4.57
CA THR A 144 2.16 18.02 -5.70
C THR A 144 3.37 17.12 -5.90
N ILE A 145 3.69 16.87 -7.18
CA ILE A 145 4.99 16.36 -7.63
C ILE A 145 5.52 17.40 -8.61
N GLU A 146 6.79 17.79 -8.49
CA GLU A 146 7.41 18.73 -9.41
C GLU A 146 7.32 18.21 -10.86
N GLY A 147 6.87 19.05 -11.79
CA GLY A 147 6.79 18.69 -13.21
C GLY A 147 5.84 17.54 -13.55
N ASP A 148 4.76 17.33 -12.77
CA ASP A 148 3.85 16.19 -12.92
C ASP A 148 3.02 16.14 -14.22
N ASN A 149 3.20 17.10 -15.14
CA ASN A 149 2.53 17.15 -16.44
C ASN A 149 2.65 15.83 -17.22
N LYS A 150 3.85 15.22 -17.25
CA LYS A 150 4.07 13.91 -17.90
C LYS A 150 3.32 12.78 -17.18
N ILE A 151 3.24 12.85 -15.85
CA ILE A 151 2.55 11.87 -15.00
C ILE A 151 1.03 11.98 -15.22
N LYS A 152 0.46 13.19 -15.21
CA LYS A 152 -0.95 13.46 -15.54
C LYS A 152 -1.32 12.94 -16.92
N LYS A 153 -0.49 13.20 -17.93
CA LYS A 153 -0.68 12.70 -19.30
C LYS A 153 -0.67 11.17 -19.36
N TYR A 154 0.27 10.52 -18.66
CA TYR A 154 0.32 9.05 -18.56
C TYR A 154 -0.99 8.47 -18.01
N PHE A 155 -1.55 9.08 -16.97
CA PHE A 155 -2.81 8.62 -16.36
C PHE A 155 -4.08 9.13 -17.04
N LYS A 156 -3.96 9.95 -18.10
CA LYS A 156 -5.07 10.59 -18.81
C LYS A 156 -5.98 11.38 -17.86
N LEU A 157 -5.38 12.10 -16.93
CA LEU A 157 -6.11 12.96 -16.00
C LEU A 157 -6.51 14.24 -16.72
N THR A 158 -7.81 14.51 -16.81
CA THR A 158 -8.32 15.80 -17.27
C THR A 158 -8.07 16.84 -16.18
N THR A 159 -7.24 17.83 -16.50
CA THR A 159 -6.99 18.97 -15.60
C THR A 159 -8.22 19.85 -15.48
#